data_AF-A0A976MBJ6-F1
#
_entry.id   AF-A0A976MBJ6-F1
#
_cell.length_a   1.000
_cell.length_b   1.000
_cell.length_c   1.000
_cell.angle_alpha   90.00
_cell.angle_beta   90.00
_cell.angle_gamma   90.00
#
_symmetry.space_group_name_H-M   'P 1'
#
loop_
_entity.id
_entity.type
_entity.pdbx_description
1 polymer ?
#
loop_
_entity_poly.entity_id
_entity_poly.type
_entity_poly.pdbx_seq_one_letter_code
_entity_poly.pdbx_strand_id
1 'polypeptide(L)'
;MLDECVDFEAYKIKVLKHCKLTHLLKLEEIDLICKICATLKENNIQLIERIVHRKGYQFCQKILDLTLETLEYGGQNRQDGTKRTPGGVFINILKKHLDKGEIKFIWTEQNERQKQLKRHKKLSKDSGINKRIYKDGVGSSKGQLDNNKEVKKSFNMYIKALDQWVLVCKYEKDATLKDRYLKKMREYLERAEHLKTVLGSSNNSDNRNGDKDSLDEFDSLITALKPNVSWDDIAGQ
;
A
#
# COMPACT_ATOMS: atom_id res chain seq x y z
N MET A 1 -17.36 0.18 -28.30
CA MET A 1 -17.62 -1.03 -27.49
C MET A 1 -16.81 -0.97 -26.20
N LEU A 2 -17.21 -0.12 -25.25
CA LEU A 2 -16.68 -0.08 -23.89
C LEU A 2 -17.87 0.12 -22.93
N ASP A 3 -18.86 -0.75 -23.00
CA ASP A 3 -20.07 -0.73 -22.15
C ASP A 3 -20.16 -2.01 -21.30
N GLU A 4 -19.07 -2.36 -20.63
CA GLU A 4 -19.22 -3.00 -19.32
C GLU A 4 -19.11 -1.87 -18.32
N CYS A 5 -20.22 -1.56 -17.63
CA CYS A 5 -20.22 -0.68 -16.47
C CYS A 5 -19.34 -1.35 -15.40
N VAL A 6 -18.03 -1.11 -15.48
CA VAL A 6 -17.09 -1.51 -14.46
C VAL A 6 -17.57 -0.81 -13.20
N ASP A 7 -18.02 -1.58 -12.20
CA ASP A 7 -18.29 -1.06 -10.88
C ASP A 7 -16.99 -0.51 -10.32
N PHE A 8 -16.77 0.77 -10.61
CA PHE A 8 -15.54 1.48 -10.32
C PHE A 8 -15.29 1.54 -8.82
N GLU A 9 -16.35 1.44 -8.01
CA GLU A 9 -16.31 1.45 -6.55
C GLU A 9 -15.95 0.06 -5.99
N ALA A 10 -16.52 -1.03 -6.52
CA ALA A 10 -16.05 -2.39 -6.18
C ALA A 10 -14.58 -2.59 -6.60
N TYR A 11 -14.19 -2.00 -7.73
CA TYR A 11 -12.81 -1.99 -8.20
C TYR A 11 -11.89 -1.15 -7.29
N LYS A 12 -12.34 0.01 -6.79
CA LYS A 12 -11.63 0.81 -5.78
C LYS A 12 -11.33 0.01 -4.52
N ILE A 13 -12.31 -0.70 -3.95
CA ILE A 13 -12.08 -1.55 -2.77
C ILE A 13 -11.01 -2.61 -3.04
N LYS A 14 -11.03 -3.22 -4.23
CA LYS A 14 -9.99 -4.17 -4.65
C LYS A 14 -8.61 -3.51 -4.73
N VAL A 15 -8.50 -2.32 -5.32
CA VAL A 15 -7.25 -1.58 -5.45
C VAL A 15 -6.69 -1.22 -4.06
N LEU A 16 -7.52 -0.65 -3.19
CA LEU A 16 -7.13 -0.22 -1.85
C LEU A 16 -6.58 -1.36 -0.98
N LYS A 17 -7.15 -2.57 -1.08
CA LYS A 17 -6.64 -3.75 -0.38
C LYS A 17 -5.20 -4.12 -0.76
N HIS A 18 -4.73 -3.71 -1.94
CA HIS A 18 -3.40 -4.07 -2.44
C HIS A 18 -2.38 -2.92 -2.35
N CYS A 19 -2.85 -1.70 -2.11
CA CYS A 19 -2.03 -0.52 -1.85
C CYS A 19 -1.34 -0.63 -0.48
N LYS A 20 -0.06 -0.27 -0.44
CA LYS A 20 0.78 -0.27 0.78
C LYS A 20 1.12 1.13 1.28
N LEU A 21 0.91 2.15 0.45
CA LEU A 21 1.28 3.54 0.66
C LEU A 21 0.04 4.44 0.78
N THR A 22 -1.13 3.88 1.13
CA THR A 22 -2.40 4.63 1.24
C THR A 22 -2.26 5.89 2.09
N HIS A 23 -1.62 5.79 3.26
CA HIS A 23 -1.30 6.90 4.15
C HIS A 23 -0.48 8.04 3.53
N LEU A 24 0.27 7.77 2.45
CA LEU A 24 1.10 8.76 1.75
C LEU A 24 0.46 9.27 0.46
N LEU A 25 -0.76 8.82 0.15
CA LEU A 25 -1.47 9.17 -1.08
C LEU A 25 -2.63 10.10 -0.76
N LYS A 26 -2.79 11.13 -1.59
CA LYS A 26 -3.98 11.97 -1.58
C LYS A 26 -5.17 11.21 -2.17
N LEU A 27 -6.39 11.62 -1.82
CA LEU A 27 -7.62 11.04 -2.37
C LEU A 27 -7.64 11.05 -3.91
N GLU A 28 -7.23 12.17 -4.52
CA GLU A 28 -7.14 12.30 -5.99
C GLU A 28 -6.14 11.32 -6.62
N GLU A 29 -5.04 11.02 -5.91
CA GLU A 29 -4.02 10.08 -6.37
C GLU A 29 -4.54 8.64 -6.29
N ILE A 30 -5.33 8.33 -5.27
CA ILE A 30 -6.00 7.03 -5.12
C ILE A 30 -7.03 6.83 -6.24
N ASP A 31 -7.85 7.84 -6.51
CA ASP A 31 -8.82 7.78 -7.61
C ASP A 31 -8.11 7.61 -8.96
N LEU A 32 -6.97 8.27 -9.16
CA LEU A 32 -6.14 8.11 -10.35
C LEU A 32 -5.54 6.70 -10.45
N ILE A 33 -5.03 6.11 -9.36
CA ILE A 33 -4.52 4.74 -9.36
C ILE A 33 -5.64 3.77 -9.79
N CYS A 34 -6.85 3.93 -9.24
CA CYS A 34 -8.00 3.12 -9.59
C CYS A 34 -8.34 3.26 -11.08
N LYS A 35 -8.36 4.49 -11.59
CA LYS A 35 -8.58 4.79 -13.01
C LYS A 35 -7.54 4.14 -13.91
N ILE A 36 -6.24 4.32 -13.63
CA ILE A 36 -5.15 3.71 -14.40
C ILE A 36 -5.30 2.18 -14.41
N CYS A 37 -5.52 1.56 -13.25
CA CYS A 37 -5.65 0.11 -13.12
C CYS A 37 -6.86 -0.43 -13.90
N ALA A 38 -8.03 0.20 -13.77
CA ALA A 38 -9.25 -0.20 -14.45
C ALA A 38 -9.13 -0.02 -15.97
N THR A 39 -8.73 1.17 -16.42
CA THR A 39 -8.66 1.54 -17.83
C THR A 39 -7.62 0.74 -18.59
N LEU A 40 -6.45 0.49 -17.99
CA LEU A 40 -5.35 -0.21 -18.66
C LEU A 40 -5.33 -1.73 -18.38
N LYS A 41 -6.28 -2.23 -17.58
CA LYS A 41 -6.33 -3.62 -17.08
C LYS A 41 -5.02 -4.04 -16.40
N GLU A 42 -4.45 -3.13 -15.60
CA GLU A 42 -3.16 -3.31 -14.95
C GLU A 42 -3.30 -4.03 -13.61
N ASN A 43 -2.70 -5.21 -13.53
CA ASN A 43 -2.78 -6.08 -12.34
C ASN A 43 -1.76 -5.69 -11.25
N ASN A 44 -0.71 -4.95 -11.60
CA ASN A 44 0.35 -4.60 -10.66
C ASN A 44 0.06 -3.25 -9.97
N ILE A 45 -0.93 -3.27 -9.07
CA ILE A 45 -1.40 -2.08 -8.34
C ILE A 45 -0.25 -1.39 -7.59
N GLN A 46 0.64 -2.17 -6.94
CA GLN A 46 1.79 -1.66 -6.19
C GLN A 46 2.83 -0.92 -7.08
N LEU A 47 2.89 -1.25 -8.38
CA LEU A 47 3.72 -0.49 -9.31
C LEU A 47 3.09 0.86 -9.63
N ILE A 48 1.79 0.87 -9.94
CA ILE A 48 1.05 2.11 -10.24
C ILE A 48 1.04 3.03 -9.02
N GLU A 49 0.80 2.49 -7.84
CA GLU A 49 0.90 3.20 -6.56
C GLU A 49 2.24 3.92 -6.41
N ARG A 50 3.37 3.24 -6.64
CA ARG A 50 4.71 3.85 -6.52
C ARG A 50 4.98 4.91 -7.59
N ILE A 51 4.43 4.73 -8.79
CA ILE A 51 4.52 5.72 -9.87
C ILE A 51 3.78 7.00 -9.45
N VAL A 52 2.53 6.86 -9.03
CA VAL A 52 1.68 8.00 -8.65
C VAL A 52 2.21 8.70 -7.41
N HIS A 53 2.58 7.96 -6.37
CA HIS A 53 3.20 8.55 -5.18
C HIS A 53 4.48 9.33 -5.50
N ARG A 54 5.31 8.83 -6.43
CA ARG A 54 6.60 9.46 -6.74
C ARG A 54 6.47 10.70 -7.64
N LYS A 55 5.56 10.68 -8.62
CA LYS A 55 5.44 11.74 -9.64
C LYS A 55 4.24 12.67 -9.42
N GLY A 56 3.29 12.24 -8.60
CA GLY A 56 2.06 12.96 -8.30
C GLY A 56 0.97 12.82 -9.36
N TYR A 57 -0.23 13.21 -8.96
CA TYR A 57 -1.45 13.15 -9.77
C TYR A 57 -1.31 13.76 -11.17
N GLN A 58 -0.92 15.03 -11.25
CA GLN A 58 -0.94 15.82 -12.49
C GLN A 58 -0.07 15.20 -13.59
N PHE A 59 1.11 14.70 -13.22
CA PHE A 59 2.01 14.05 -14.16
C PHE A 59 1.44 12.73 -14.65
N CYS A 60 0.96 11.89 -13.74
CA CYS A 60 0.42 10.57 -14.08
C CYS A 60 -0.86 10.65 -14.90
N GLN A 61 -1.72 11.64 -14.64
CA GLN A 61 -2.91 11.91 -15.44
C GLN A 61 -2.53 12.26 -16.89
N LYS A 62 -1.57 13.16 -17.11
CA LYS A 62 -1.06 13.48 -18.46
C LYS A 62 -0.51 12.27 -19.20
N ILE A 63 0.24 11.40 -18.51
CA ILE A 63 0.76 10.15 -19.10
C ILE A 63 -0.38 9.19 -19.46
N LEU A 64 -1.43 9.11 -18.63
CA LEU A 64 -2.61 8.31 -18.95
C LEU A 64 -3.33 8.86 -20.18
N ASP A 65 -3.54 10.17 -20.28
CA ASP A 65 -4.22 10.80 -21.41
C ASP A 65 -3.44 10.55 -22.72
N LEU A 66 -2.12 10.77 -22.71
CA LEU A 66 -1.25 10.47 -23.85
C LEU A 66 -1.27 8.97 -24.22
N THR A 67 -1.42 8.09 -23.23
CA THR A 67 -1.55 6.65 -23.47
C THR A 67 -2.85 6.34 -24.19
N LEU A 68 -3.97 6.93 -23.77
CA LEU A 68 -5.27 6.71 -24.39
C LEU A 68 -5.28 7.19 -25.83
N GLU A 69 -4.76 8.40 -26.07
CA GLU A 69 -4.56 8.94 -27.42
C GLU A 69 -3.71 7.99 -28.28
N THR A 70 -2.59 7.50 -27.75
CA THR A 70 -1.73 6.54 -28.46
C THR A 70 -2.47 5.24 -28.79
N LEU A 71 -3.36 4.76 -27.92
CA LEU A 71 -4.14 3.54 -28.14
C LEU A 71 -5.21 3.74 -29.22
N GLU A 72 -5.82 4.91 -29.28
CA GLU A 72 -6.76 5.31 -30.34
C GLU A 72 -6.08 5.34 -31.71
N TYR A 73 -4.85 5.87 -31.79
CA TYR A 73 -4.03 5.88 -33.01
C TYR A 73 -3.34 4.54 -33.34
N GLY A 74 -3.88 3.42 -32.83
CA GLY A 74 -3.43 2.07 -33.20
C GLY A 74 -2.43 1.43 -32.24
N GLY A 75 -1.98 2.13 -31.19
CA GLY A 75 -1.12 1.60 -30.14
C GLY A 75 0.38 1.60 -30.50
N GLN A 76 1.16 0.79 -29.79
CA GLN A 76 2.61 0.66 -30.02
C GLN A 76 3.00 -0.81 -30.14
N ASN A 77 3.99 -1.10 -30.99
CA ASN A 77 4.56 -2.44 -31.12
C ASN A 77 5.80 -2.61 -30.24
N ARG A 78 6.12 -3.87 -29.95
CA ARG A 78 7.38 -4.31 -29.35
C ARG A 78 8.43 -4.50 -30.46
N GLN A 79 9.68 -4.74 -30.04
CA GLN A 79 10.79 -4.98 -30.97
C GLN A 79 10.62 -6.26 -31.80
N ASP A 80 9.86 -7.23 -31.27
CA ASP A 80 9.50 -8.47 -31.95
C ASP A 80 8.30 -8.30 -32.91
N GLY A 81 7.81 -7.07 -33.11
CA GLY A 81 6.65 -6.76 -33.95
C GLY A 81 5.29 -7.01 -33.28
N THR A 82 5.25 -7.62 -32.09
CA THR A 82 3.97 -7.87 -31.39
C THR A 82 3.39 -6.60 -30.79
N LYS A 83 2.05 -6.49 -30.76
CA LYS A 83 1.37 -5.31 -30.20
C LYS A 83 1.53 -5.25 -28.68
N ARG A 84 1.84 -4.07 -28.15
CA ARG A 84 1.90 -3.85 -26.69
C ARG A 84 0.51 -3.88 -26.08
N THR A 85 0.43 -4.36 -24.85
CA THR A 85 -0.77 -4.23 -24.02
C THR A 85 -0.98 -2.77 -23.63
N PRO A 86 -2.21 -2.35 -23.25
CA PRO A 86 -2.50 -0.97 -22.84
C PRO A 86 -1.53 -0.40 -21.80
N GLY A 87 -1.30 -1.08 -20.67
CA GLY A 87 -0.31 -0.57 -19.73
C GLY A 87 1.14 -0.88 -20.12
N GLY A 88 1.39 -1.76 -21.07
CA GLY A 88 2.69 -1.85 -21.76
C GLY A 88 3.01 -0.61 -22.59
N VAL A 89 2.00 0.05 -23.16
CA VAL A 89 2.10 1.36 -23.83
C VAL A 89 2.32 2.44 -22.77
N PHE A 90 1.51 2.47 -21.71
CA PHE A 90 1.67 3.42 -20.60
C PHE A 90 3.07 3.41 -19.99
N ILE A 91 3.59 2.24 -19.62
CA ILE A 91 4.93 2.10 -19.04
C ILE A 91 6.02 2.54 -20.03
N ASN A 92 5.81 2.31 -21.33
CA ASN A 92 6.77 2.74 -22.35
C ASN A 92 6.80 4.26 -22.51
N ILE A 93 5.63 4.91 -22.51
CA ILE A 93 5.51 6.37 -22.53
C ILE A 93 6.10 6.95 -21.25
N LEU A 94 5.67 6.44 -20.09
CA LEU A 94 6.14 6.86 -18.77
C LEU A 94 7.68 6.88 -18.70
N LYS A 95 8.34 5.79 -19.12
CA LYS A 95 9.80 5.66 -19.07
C LYS A 95 10.54 6.72 -19.89
N LYS A 96 9.94 7.28 -20.94
CA LYS A 96 10.54 8.38 -21.72
C LYS A 96 10.57 9.70 -20.94
N HIS A 97 9.73 9.83 -19.92
CA HIS A 97 9.56 11.03 -19.11
C HIS A 97 10.10 10.87 -17.68
N LEU A 98 10.89 9.81 -17.41
CA LEU A 98 11.51 9.55 -16.12
C LEU A 98 13.04 9.54 -16.23
N ASP A 99 13.70 10.06 -15.21
CA ASP A 99 15.16 9.92 -15.10
C ASP A 99 15.58 8.53 -14.59
N LYS A 100 16.88 8.22 -14.68
CA LYS A 100 17.43 6.91 -14.28
C LYS A 100 17.24 6.62 -12.78
N GLY A 101 17.31 7.64 -11.93
CA GLY A 101 17.07 7.54 -10.49
C GLY A 101 15.60 7.24 -10.17
N GLU A 102 14.67 7.91 -10.84
CA GLU A 102 13.23 7.66 -10.73
C GLU A 102 12.86 6.25 -11.19
N ILE A 103 13.39 5.82 -12.34
CA ILE A 103 13.20 4.46 -12.83
C ILE A 103 13.76 3.45 -11.82
N LYS A 104 14.94 3.73 -11.22
CA LYS A 104 15.49 2.85 -10.20
C LYS A 104 14.51 2.75 -9.03
N PHE A 105 14.08 3.87 -8.46
CA PHE A 105 13.17 3.93 -7.32
C PHE A 105 11.86 3.16 -7.55
N ILE A 106 11.15 3.49 -8.65
CA ILE A 106 9.85 2.91 -8.97
C ILE A 106 9.95 1.39 -9.15
N TRP A 107 11.06 0.87 -9.68
CA TRP A 107 11.23 -0.56 -9.89
C TRP A 107 12.02 -1.31 -8.81
N THR A 108 12.55 -0.64 -7.76
CA THR A 108 13.40 -1.26 -6.73
C THR A 108 12.73 -2.48 -6.08
N GLU A 109 11.52 -2.34 -5.53
CA GLU A 109 10.81 -3.43 -4.82
C GLU A 109 10.58 -4.63 -5.74
N GLN A 110 10.18 -4.38 -7.00
CA GLN A 110 9.95 -5.44 -7.98
C GLN A 110 11.26 -6.14 -8.35
N ASN A 111 12.35 -5.38 -8.50
CA ASN A 111 13.68 -5.92 -8.79
C ASN A 111 14.21 -6.76 -7.62
N GLU A 112 14.04 -6.31 -6.38
CA GLU A 112 14.42 -7.05 -5.18
C GLU A 112 13.63 -8.34 -5.03
N ARG A 113 12.30 -8.29 -5.24
CA ARG A 113 11.45 -9.48 -5.22
C ARG A 113 11.90 -10.52 -6.26
N GLN A 114 12.23 -10.08 -7.47
CA GLN A 114 12.76 -10.98 -8.51
C GLN A 114 14.12 -11.56 -8.14
N LYS A 115 15.01 -10.76 -7.52
CA LYS A 115 16.30 -11.25 -7.00
C LYS A 115 16.09 -12.30 -5.90
N GLN A 116 15.15 -12.06 -4.98
CA GLN A 116 14.80 -13.01 -3.92
C GLN A 116 14.22 -14.31 -4.48
N LEU A 117 13.29 -14.23 -5.43
CA LEU A 117 12.73 -15.42 -6.10
C LEU A 117 13.82 -16.23 -6.81
N LYS A 118 14.76 -15.58 -7.50
CA LYS A 118 15.91 -16.25 -8.13
C LYS A 118 16.81 -16.90 -7.09
N ARG A 119 17.09 -16.24 -5.97
CA ARG A 119 17.86 -16.80 -4.84
C ARG A 119 17.13 -18.01 -4.23
N HIS A 120 15.84 -17.90 -3.97
CA HIS A 120 15.04 -18.98 -3.41
C HIS A 120 14.97 -20.19 -4.36
N LYS A 121 14.85 -19.97 -5.68
CA LYS A 121 14.91 -21.04 -6.68
C LYS A 121 16.28 -21.73 -6.77
N LYS A 122 17.36 -21.01 -6.53
CA LYS A 122 18.72 -21.59 -6.43
C LYS A 122 18.86 -22.38 -5.13
N LEU A 123 18.48 -21.79 -4.00
CA LEU A 123 18.48 -22.44 -2.69
C LEU A 123 17.59 -23.68 -2.67
N SER A 124 16.43 -23.69 -3.31
CA SER A 124 15.56 -24.87 -3.39
C SER A 124 16.15 -25.99 -4.25
N LYS A 125 16.96 -25.65 -5.26
CA LYS A 125 17.75 -26.63 -6.01
C LYS A 125 18.88 -27.21 -5.15
N ASP A 126 19.55 -26.39 -4.36
CA ASP A 126 20.60 -26.83 -3.43
C ASP A 126 20.05 -27.57 -2.19
N SER A 127 18.81 -27.27 -1.78
CA SER A 127 18.17 -27.89 -0.60
C SER A 127 17.78 -29.35 -0.82
N GLY A 128 17.62 -29.79 -2.08
CA GLY A 128 17.50 -31.22 -2.40
C GLY A 128 18.77 -32.01 -2.07
N ILE A 129 19.92 -31.33 -2.04
CA ILE A 129 21.24 -31.89 -1.71
C ILE A 129 21.53 -31.75 -0.20
N ASN A 130 21.16 -30.61 0.41
CA ASN A 130 21.49 -30.28 1.81
C ASN A 130 20.54 -30.86 2.88
N LYS A 131 19.39 -31.43 2.54
CA LYS A 131 18.45 -31.99 3.53
C LYS A 131 19.00 -33.19 4.33
N ARG A 132 20.14 -33.77 3.92
CA ARG A 132 20.86 -34.80 4.70
C ARG A 132 21.72 -34.25 5.84
N ILE A 133 22.03 -32.95 5.87
CA ILE A 133 23.11 -32.42 6.73
C ILE A 133 22.57 -31.70 7.99
N TYR A 134 21.36 -31.16 7.98
CA TYR A 134 20.87 -30.28 9.07
C TYR A 134 19.83 -30.93 10.00
N LYS A 135 20.11 -32.14 10.50
CA LYS A 135 19.29 -32.74 11.58
C LYS A 135 19.86 -32.50 12.99
N ASP A 136 21.10 -32.00 13.10
CA ASP A 136 21.79 -31.80 14.36
C ASP A 136 22.19 -30.32 14.49
N GLY A 137 21.61 -29.59 15.45
CA GLY A 137 22.10 -28.24 15.79
C GLY A 137 21.04 -27.28 16.30
N VAL A 138 21.02 -27.09 17.63
CA VAL A 138 20.11 -26.28 18.44
C VAL A 138 20.55 -24.81 18.52
N GLY A 139 19.57 -23.90 18.65
CA GLY A 139 19.64 -22.74 19.57
C GLY A 139 19.87 -21.34 18.97
N SER A 140 19.08 -20.35 19.38
CA SER A 140 19.49 -19.40 20.43
C SER A 140 18.57 -18.16 20.57
N SER A 141 18.47 -17.69 21.80
CA SER A 141 17.63 -16.66 22.44
C SER A 141 17.76 -15.22 21.91
N LYS A 142 16.63 -14.50 21.87
CA LYS A 142 16.53 -13.05 21.65
C LYS A 142 15.28 -12.54 22.39
N GLY A 143 15.45 -11.96 23.59
CA GLY A 143 14.36 -11.93 24.58
C GLY A 143 13.91 -10.57 25.13
N GLN A 144 14.62 -9.46 24.91
CA GLN A 144 14.27 -8.21 25.60
C GLN A 144 14.40 -6.92 24.77
N LEU A 145 15.40 -6.78 23.90
CA LEU A 145 15.46 -5.67 22.91
C LEU A 145 14.41 -5.81 21.80
N ASP A 146 13.87 -7.01 21.62
CA ASP A 146 12.84 -7.29 20.63
C ASP A 146 11.48 -6.75 21.11
N ASN A 147 11.20 -6.71 22.41
CA ASN A 147 9.86 -6.37 22.89
C ASN A 147 9.46 -4.92 22.55
N ASN A 148 10.32 -3.92 22.79
CA ASN A 148 9.98 -2.54 22.46
C ASN A 148 9.92 -2.30 20.93
N LYS A 149 10.84 -2.92 20.17
CA LYS A 149 10.82 -2.84 18.70
C LYS A 149 9.59 -3.52 18.10
N GLU A 150 9.18 -4.67 18.65
CA GLU A 150 7.98 -5.39 18.22
C GLU A 150 6.71 -4.68 18.69
N VAL A 151 6.69 -4.03 19.87
CA VAL A 151 5.60 -3.16 20.31
C VAL A 151 5.43 -1.97 19.36
N LYS A 152 6.52 -1.28 19.01
CA LYS A 152 6.50 -0.16 18.05
C LYS A 152 6.02 -0.61 16.67
N LYS A 153 6.52 -1.74 16.19
CA LYS A 153 6.10 -2.34 14.91
C LYS A 153 4.62 -2.73 14.94
N SER A 154 4.15 -3.28 16.05
CA SER A 154 2.74 -3.62 16.26
C SER A 154 1.86 -2.37 16.26
N PHE A 155 2.28 -1.31 16.97
CA PHE A 155 1.60 -0.02 16.96
C PHE A 155 1.49 0.53 15.54
N ASN A 156 2.60 0.61 14.80
CA ASN A 156 2.59 1.07 13.40
C ASN A 156 1.72 0.21 12.47
N MET A 157 1.57 -1.09 12.74
CA MET A 157 0.63 -1.95 12.01
C MET A 157 -0.83 -1.60 12.31
N TYR A 158 -1.16 -1.26 13.56
CA TYR A 158 -2.50 -0.78 13.92
C TYR A 158 -2.82 0.54 13.23
N ILE A 159 -1.90 1.51 13.20
CA ILE A 159 -2.06 2.79 12.49
C ILE A 159 -2.39 2.56 11.01
N LYS A 160 -1.58 1.74 10.33
CA LYS A 160 -1.79 1.42 8.91
C LYS A 160 -3.10 0.71 8.65
N ALA A 161 -3.50 -0.21 9.52
CA ALA A 161 -4.78 -0.90 9.39
C ALA A 161 -5.95 0.07 9.56
N LEU A 162 -5.88 0.99 10.53
CA LEU A 162 -6.90 2.02 10.75
C LEU A 162 -7.00 2.97 9.56
N ASP A 163 -5.89 3.49 9.04
CA ASP A 163 -5.86 4.34 7.84
C ASP A 163 -6.55 3.66 6.63
N GLN A 164 -6.18 2.40 6.38
CA GLN A 164 -6.83 1.60 5.33
C GLN A 164 -8.32 1.42 5.57
N TRP A 165 -8.74 1.16 6.81
CA TRP A 165 -10.14 0.91 7.15
C TRP A 165 -11.01 2.17 7.14
N VAL A 166 -10.47 3.34 7.51
CA VAL A 166 -11.14 4.64 7.34
C VAL A 166 -11.54 4.82 5.87
N LEU A 167 -10.60 4.53 4.98
CA LEU A 167 -10.82 4.66 3.55
C LEU A 167 -11.82 3.63 3.02
N VAL A 168 -11.75 2.38 3.48
CA VAL A 168 -12.75 1.34 3.13
C VAL A 168 -14.15 1.76 3.60
N CYS A 169 -14.30 2.28 4.81
CA CYS A 169 -15.59 2.73 5.34
C CYS A 169 -16.18 3.93 4.59
N LYS A 170 -15.34 4.76 3.97
CA LYS A 170 -15.77 5.86 3.11
C LYS A 170 -16.49 5.35 1.86
N TYR A 171 -16.05 4.23 1.28
CA TYR A 171 -16.56 3.68 0.02
C TYR A 171 -17.51 2.48 0.20
N GLU A 172 -17.66 1.96 1.41
CA GLU A 172 -18.58 0.85 1.72
C GLU A 172 -20.06 1.32 1.72
N LYS A 173 -20.90 0.59 0.98
CA LYS A 173 -22.35 0.89 0.82
C LYS A 173 -23.20 0.06 1.77
N ASP A 174 -22.79 -1.18 2.06
CA ASP A 174 -23.53 -2.04 2.98
C ASP A 174 -23.37 -1.50 4.41
N ALA A 175 -24.43 -0.92 4.94
CA ALA A 175 -24.47 -0.35 6.28
C ALA A 175 -24.11 -1.38 7.36
N THR A 176 -24.49 -2.64 7.19
CA THR A 176 -24.19 -3.70 8.16
C THR A 176 -22.71 -4.07 8.15
N LEU A 177 -22.10 -4.12 6.97
CA LEU A 177 -20.69 -4.41 6.82
C LEU A 177 -19.82 -3.23 7.28
N LYS A 178 -20.24 -2.00 6.96
CA LYS A 178 -19.64 -0.77 7.46
C LYS A 178 -19.67 -0.71 8.99
N ASP A 179 -20.80 -1.05 9.61
CA ASP A 179 -20.91 -1.06 11.06
C ASP A 179 -20.00 -2.12 11.71
N ARG A 180 -19.88 -3.31 11.08
CA ARG A 180 -18.88 -4.32 11.50
C ARG A 180 -17.45 -3.81 11.41
N TYR A 181 -17.09 -3.09 10.33
CA TYR A 181 -15.76 -2.50 10.20
C TYR A 181 -15.51 -1.43 11.26
N LEU A 182 -16.46 -0.52 11.49
CA LEU A 182 -16.37 0.51 12.51
C LEU A 182 -16.22 -0.08 13.91
N LYS A 183 -16.95 -1.15 14.23
CA LYS A 183 -16.80 -1.88 15.49
C LYS A 183 -15.39 -2.45 15.65
N LYS A 184 -14.83 -3.03 14.58
CA LYS A 184 -13.47 -3.57 14.61
C LYS A 184 -12.39 -2.48 14.69
N MET A 185 -12.62 -1.34 14.03
CA MET A 185 -11.75 -0.17 14.12
C MET A 185 -11.66 0.35 15.56
N ARG A 186 -12.78 0.37 16.31
CA ARG A 186 -12.75 0.75 17.74
C ARG A 186 -11.81 -0.14 18.55
N GLU A 187 -11.91 -1.46 18.40
CA GLU A 187 -10.99 -2.39 19.09
C GLU A 187 -9.51 -2.16 18.73
N TYR A 188 -9.24 -1.82 17.47
CA TYR A 188 -7.87 -1.54 17.00
C TYR A 188 -7.35 -0.22 17.55
N LEU A 189 -8.21 0.78 17.66
CA LEU A 189 -7.89 2.09 18.21
C LEU A 189 -7.61 2.02 19.71
N GLU A 190 -8.44 1.31 20.49
CA GLU A 190 -8.20 1.07 21.92
C GLU A 190 -6.85 0.35 22.16
N ARG A 191 -6.55 -0.67 21.34
CA ARG A 191 -5.25 -1.37 21.41
C ARG A 191 -4.08 -0.46 21.02
N ALA A 192 -4.25 0.39 20.02
CA ALA A 192 -3.23 1.36 19.63
C ALA A 192 -2.99 2.40 20.74
N GLU A 193 -4.04 2.93 21.38
CA GLU A 193 -3.92 3.84 22.53
C GLU A 193 -3.18 3.18 23.70
N HIS A 194 -3.48 1.91 24.00
CA HIS A 194 -2.76 1.17 25.04
C HIS A 194 -1.27 0.94 24.68
N LEU A 195 -0.95 0.64 23.43
CA LEU A 195 0.45 0.52 22.99
C LEU A 195 1.18 1.88 23.02
N LYS A 196 0.47 2.98 22.73
CA LYS A 196 0.99 4.36 22.82
C LYS A 196 1.38 4.73 24.24
N THR A 197 0.60 4.36 25.26
CA THR A 197 0.94 4.64 26.67
C THR A 197 2.16 3.85 27.13
N VAL A 198 2.30 2.59 26.70
CA VAL A 198 3.48 1.75 26.97
C VAL A 198 4.74 2.33 26.32
N LEU A 199 4.64 2.81 25.06
CA LEU A 199 5.75 3.47 24.36
C LEU A 199 6.12 4.81 24.99
N GLY A 200 5.14 5.64 25.36
CA GLY A 200 5.36 6.94 26.00
C GLY A 200 5.99 6.84 27.39
N SER A 201 5.60 5.83 28.18
CA SER A 201 6.16 5.57 29.51
C SER A 201 7.60 5.09 29.47
N SER A 202 8.01 4.45 28.37
CA SER A 202 9.36 3.89 28.19
C SER A 202 10.37 4.89 27.59
N ASN A 203 9.92 6.07 27.14
CA ASN A 203 10.70 7.04 26.37
C ASN A 203 11.31 8.20 27.17
N ASN A 204 11.40 8.11 28.51
CA ASN A 204 12.05 9.15 29.31
C ASN A 204 13.60 9.16 29.19
N SER A 205 14.17 8.35 28.29
CA SER A 205 15.61 8.30 28.04
C SER A 205 15.95 7.71 26.65
N ASP A 206 15.59 8.37 25.55
CA ASP A 206 16.48 8.54 24.38
C ASP A 206 15.77 9.24 23.22
N ASN A 207 16.44 10.24 22.68
CA ASN A 207 15.93 11.11 21.62
C ASN A 207 16.18 10.49 20.23
N ARG A 208 15.13 10.07 19.50
CA ARG A 208 15.22 9.73 18.06
C ARG A 208 14.00 10.22 17.28
N ASN A 209 14.26 11.10 16.30
CA ASN A 209 13.31 11.81 15.44
C ASN A 209 12.23 10.98 14.71
N GLY A 210 12.32 9.64 14.65
CA GLY A 210 11.37 8.78 13.93
C GLY A 210 10.22 8.21 14.77
N ASP A 211 10.17 8.51 16.08
CA ASP A 211 9.11 8.03 16.99
C ASP A 211 7.94 9.02 17.06
N LYS A 212 8.22 10.28 16.75
CA LYS A 212 7.24 11.38 16.78
C LYS A 212 6.26 11.30 15.60
N ASP A 213 6.76 11.01 14.40
CA ASP A 213 5.95 10.96 13.17
C ASP A 213 4.76 9.98 13.25
N SER A 214 4.97 8.76 13.78
CA SER A 214 3.88 7.77 13.89
C SER A 214 2.86 8.11 14.99
N LEU A 215 3.28 8.88 15.99
CA LEU A 215 2.41 9.36 17.07
C LEU A 215 1.51 10.49 16.56
N ASP A 216 2.09 11.43 15.82
CA ASP A 216 1.41 12.57 15.19
C ASP A 216 0.44 12.10 14.09
N GLU A 217 0.79 11.05 13.34
CA GLU A 217 -0.09 10.39 12.37
C GLU A 217 -1.32 9.76 13.06
N PHE A 218 -1.13 9.12 14.21
CA PHE A 218 -2.23 8.57 15.01
C PHE A 218 -3.14 9.66 15.57
N ASP A 219 -2.59 10.74 16.13
CA ASP A 219 -3.38 11.85 16.66
C ASP A 219 -4.14 12.58 15.55
N SER A 220 -3.56 12.67 14.35
CA SER A 220 -4.25 13.17 13.16
C SER A 220 -5.42 12.28 12.74
N LEU A 221 -5.26 10.95 12.78
CA LEU A 221 -6.35 9.99 12.50
C LEU A 221 -7.47 10.08 13.56
N ILE A 222 -7.11 10.19 14.84
CA ILE A 222 -8.09 10.41 15.91
C ILE A 222 -8.85 11.71 15.69
N THR A 223 -8.15 12.79 15.35
CA THR A 223 -8.77 14.11 15.11
C THR A 223 -9.67 14.09 13.87
N ALA A 224 -9.25 13.43 12.79
CA ALA A 224 -10.07 13.24 11.59
C ALA A 224 -11.34 12.40 11.85
N LEU A 225 -11.26 11.45 12.79
CA LEU A 225 -12.40 10.68 13.27
C LEU A 225 -13.24 11.43 14.33
N LYS A 226 -12.69 12.46 14.98
CA LYS A 226 -13.31 13.22 16.06
C LYS A 226 -13.15 14.75 15.88
N PRO A 227 -13.68 15.37 14.82
CA PRO A 227 -13.43 16.80 14.61
C PRO A 227 -14.25 17.73 15.52
N ASN A 228 -15.32 17.27 16.19
CA ASN A 228 -16.09 17.97 17.24
C ASN A 228 -17.43 17.24 17.48
N VAL A 229 -17.38 15.96 17.85
CA VAL A 229 -18.60 15.17 18.08
C VAL A 229 -18.43 14.32 19.34
N SER A 230 -19.32 14.51 20.32
CA SER A 230 -19.51 13.53 21.39
C SER A 230 -20.13 12.28 20.77
N TRP A 231 -19.59 11.10 21.05
CA TRP A 231 -20.10 9.86 20.44
C TRP A 231 -21.54 9.51 20.85
N ASP A 232 -22.12 10.21 21.83
CA ASP A 232 -23.55 10.17 22.15
C ASP A 232 -24.44 10.80 21.04
N ASP A 233 -23.92 11.72 20.23
CA ASP A 233 -24.70 12.36 19.15
C ASP A 233 -24.72 11.52 17.85
N ILE A 234 -23.82 10.53 17.72
CA ILE A 234 -23.76 9.59 16.59
C ILE A 234 -24.52 8.30 16.90
N ALA A 235 -24.57 7.92 18.17
CA ALA A 235 -25.38 6.82 18.66
C ALA A 235 -26.66 7.40 19.26
N GLY A 236 -27.64 7.72 18.40
CA GLY A 236 -28.99 7.99 18.89
C GLY A 236 -29.45 6.92 19.89
N GLN A 237 -30.18 7.36 20.93
CA GLN A 237 -30.84 6.51 21.92
C GLN A 237 -31.58 5.32 21.28
#